data_AF-A0A0N0D5L5-F1
#
_entry.id   AF-A0A0N0D5L5-F1
#
_cell.length_a   1.000
_cell.length_b   1.000
_cell.length_c   1.000
_cell.angle_alpha   90.00
_cell.angle_beta   90.00
_cell.angle_gamma   90.00
#
_symmetry.space_group_name_H-M   'P 1'
#
loop_
_entity.id
_entity.type
_entity.pdbx_description
1 polymer ?
#
loop_
_entity_poly.entity_id
_entity_poly.type
_entity_poly.pdbx_seq_one_letter_code
_entity_poly.pdbx_strand_id
1 'polypeptide(L)'
;TGDDQINILDLQLLLNVIFGQENRAAVIGRSDLIADNDINILDLQCMINAILGRPCQTRKRAFQNREISNNLQLPSIHLQENQQGTFGLTLSNDTPVASGQFKFIYSSSIGLDITGVSLTDRTKDFETSFVKGKSDPSVSEIFVLFYSKNGAAIDQGSSDILEFYYQTNNCA
;
A
#
# COMPACT_ATOMS: atom_id res chain seq x y z
N THR A 1 14.65 15.65 31.04
CA THR A 1 14.18 14.90 32.21
C THR A 1 14.58 13.46 31.99
N GLY A 2 15.53 13.00 32.80
CA GLY A 2 16.07 11.64 32.78
C GLY A 2 15.58 10.96 34.05
N ASP A 3 14.31 10.61 34.07
CA ASP A 3 13.84 9.52 34.91
C ASP A 3 14.18 8.22 34.19
N ASP A 4 14.68 7.22 34.91
CA ASP A 4 14.96 5.87 34.37
C ASP A 4 13.65 5.11 34.04
N GLN A 5 12.54 5.82 33.83
CA GLN A 5 11.21 5.29 33.61
C GLN A 5 10.75 5.63 32.20
N ILE A 6 10.74 4.62 31.34
CA ILE A 6 10.07 4.71 30.05
C ILE A 6 8.57 4.83 30.29
N ASN A 7 7.99 5.95 29.87
CA ASN A 7 6.58 6.24 30.07
C ASN A 7 5.92 6.82 28.79
N ILE A 8 4.67 7.23 28.90
CA ILE A 8 3.88 7.72 27.76
C ILE A 8 4.44 9.01 27.14
N LEU A 9 5.23 9.79 27.89
CA LEU A 9 5.89 10.99 27.38
C LEU A 9 7.06 10.64 26.46
N ASP A 10 7.83 9.58 26.78
CA ASP A 10 8.89 9.08 25.91
C ASP A 10 8.32 8.54 24.60
N LEU A 11 7.16 7.87 24.67
CA LEU A 11 6.43 7.39 23.50
C LEU A 11 6.04 8.55 22.56
N GLN A 12 5.51 9.64 23.11
CA GLN A 12 5.16 10.82 22.33
C GLN A 12 6.39 11.46 21.69
N LEU A 13 7.51 11.53 22.41
CA LEU A 13 8.76 12.08 21.88
C LEU A 13 9.30 11.22 20.72
N LEU A 14 9.28 9.89 20.88
CA LEU A 14 9.69 8.97 19.83
C LEU A 14 8.84 9.11 18.56
N LEU A 15 7.51 9.18 18.71
CA LEU A 15 6.61 9.39 17.57
C LEU A 15 6.91 10.72 16.85
N ASN A 16 7.19 11.78 17.61
CA ASN A 16 7.56 13.07 17.02
C ASN A 16 8.88 12.98 16.24
N VAL A 17 9.85 12.18 16.69
CA VAL A 17 11.10 11.95 15.94
C VAL A 17 10.83 11.16 14.65
N ILE A 18 10.04 10.07 14.73
CA ILE A 18 9.68 9.24 13.56
C ILE A 18 8.93 10.06 12.49
N PHE A 19 8.04 10.96 12.92
CA PHE A 19 7.29 11.83 12.01
C PHE A 19 8.03 13.11 11.60
N GLY A 20 9.31 13.27 12.00
CA GLY A 20 10.13 14.45 11.65
C GLY A 20 9.70 15.75 12.32
N GLN A 21 8.85 15.67 13.35
CA GLN A 21 8.36 16.81 14.13
C GLN A 21 9.31 17.20 15.27
N GLU A 22 10.27 16.34 15.61
CA GLU A 22 11.32 16.58 16.61
C GLU A 22 12.69 16.25 16.02
N ASN A 23 13.62 17.21 16.09
CA ASN A 23 14.93 17.15 15.41
C ASN A 23 16.12 17.44 16.33
N ARG A 24 15.89 17.63 17.64
CA ARG A 24 16.99 17.85 18.59
C ARG A 24 17.82 16.57 18.72
N ALA A 25 19.13 16.66 18.44
CA ALA A 25 20.06 15.54 18.51
C ALA A 25 20.02 14.78 19.85
N ALA A 26 19.81 15.48 20.96
CA ALA A 26 19.68 14.88 22.28
C ALA A 26 18.40 14.04 22.46
N VAL A 27 17.33 14.34 21.71
CA VAL A 27 16.08 13.54 21.73
C VAL A 27 16.22 12.37 20.78
N ILE A 28 16.72 12.61 19.57
CA ILE A 28 17.08 11.59 18.57
C ILE A 28 17.93 10.49 19.21
N GLY A 29 19.05 10.85 19.85
CA GLY A 29 19.95 9.86 20.47
C GLY A 29 19.34 9.09 21.65
N ARG A 30 18.27 9.59 22.28
CA ARG A 30 17.52 8.87 23.33
C ARG A 30 16.40 8.00 22.75
N SER A 31 15.99 8.28 21.53
CA SER A 31 14.92 7.59 20.82
C SER A 31 15.41 6.33 20.08
N ASP A 32 16.71 6.20 19.85
CA ASP A 32 17.35 4.96 19.38
C ASP A 32 17.51 3.96 20.54
N LEU A 33 16.43 3.24 20.84
CA LEU A 33 16.36 2.32 21.98
C LEU A 33 17.09 1.00 21.71
N ILE A 34 17.34 0.68 20.45
CA ILE A 34 18.02 -0.56 20.05
C ILE A 34 19.47 -0.34 19.59
N ALA A 35 19.93 0.92 19.60
CA ALA A 35 21.28 1.35 19.28
C ALA A 35 21.73 0.92 17.86
N ASP A 36 20.84 1.00 16.87
CA ASP A 36 21.13 0.68 15.48
C ASP A 36 21.36 1.92 14.58
N ASN A 37 21.26 3.13 15.17
CA ASN A 37 21.34 4.44 14.52
C ASN A 37 20.15 4.79 13.60
N ASP A 38 19.10 3.96 13.54
CA ASP A 38 17.91 4.21 12.73
C ASP A 38 16.67 4.29 13.60
N ILE A 39 16.12 5.48 13.81
CA ILE A 39 14.93 5.65 14.67
C ILE A 39 13.68 5.30 13.88
N ASN A 40 13.08 4.14 14.16
CA ASN A 40 11.99 3.61 13.37
C ASN A 40 10.95 2.81 14.21
N ILE A 41 10.11 2.04 13.52
CA ILE A 41 9.05 1.22 14.14
C ILE A 41 9.60 0.18 15.13
N LEU A 42 10.87 -0.21 15.00
CA LEU A 42 11.54 -1.16 15.89
C LEU A 42 11.84 -0.52 17.25
N ASP A 43 12.27 0.74 17.30
CA ASP A 43 12.39 1.51 18.54
C ASP A 43 11.03 1.69 19.20
N LEU A 44 9.99 1.95 18.39
CA LEU A 44 8.62 2.09 18.90
C LEU A 44 8.13 0.80 19.55
N GLN A 45 8.40 -0.33 18.91
CA GLN A 45 8.10 -1.64 19.48
C GLN A 45 8.91 -1.90 20.76
N CYS A 46 10.18 -1.50 20.79
CA CYS A 46 11.04 -1.59 21.97
C CYS A 46 10.46 -0.78 23.13
N MET A 47 10.00 0.44 22.85
CA MET A 47 9.42 1.36 23.84
C MET A 47 8.10 0.83 24.40
N ILE A 48 7.21 0.36 23.53
CA ILE A 48 5.93 -0.25 23.94
C ILE A 48 6.20 -1.49 24.80
N ASN A 49 7.16 -2.34 24.42
CA ASN A 49 7.53 -3.49 25.23
C ASN A 49 8.05 -3.08 26.61
N ALA A 50 8.91 -2.06 26.69
CA ALA A 50 9.40 -1.54 27.96
C ALA A 50 8.27 -1.02 28.86
N ILE A 51 7.31 -0.28 28.31
CA ILE A 51 6.10 0.18 29.03
C ILE A 51 5.29 -1.00 29.56
N LEU A 52 5.20 -2.09 28.78
CA LEU A 52 4.47 -3.30 29.13
C LEU A 52 5.26 -4.27 30.02
N GLY A 53 6.48 -3.90 30.47
CA GLY A 53 7.34 -4.76 31.28
C GLY A 53 7.87 -5.98 30.52
N ARG A 54 7.94 -5.91 29.19
CA ARG A 54 8.43 -6.97 28.30
C ARG A 54 9.85 -6.64 27.84
N PRO A 55 10.73 -7.64 27.67
CA PRO A 55 12.05 -7.39 27.13
C PRO A 55 11.93 -6.85 25.71
N CYS A 56 12.78 -5.88 25.38
CA CYS A 56 12.96 -5.47 24.01
C CYS A 56 13.49 -6.66 23.21
N GLN A 57 12.66 -7.20 22.32
CA GLN A 57 13.12 -8.23 21.42
C GLN A 57 13.90 -7.56 20.30
N THR A 58 15.20 -7.34 20.52
CA THR A 58 16.18 -7.28 19.45
C THR A 58 16.29 -8.67 18.84
N ARG A 59 15.19 -9.16 18.24
CA ARG A 59 15.37 -10.06 17.13
C ARG A 59 16.16 -9.22 16.14
N LYS A 60 17.48 -9.45 16.10
CA LYS A 60 18.17 -9.66 14.84
C LYS A 60 17.35 -10.72 14.13
N ARG A 61 16.18 -10.34 13.60
CA ARG A 61 15.73 -10.92 12.36
C ARG A 61 17.00 -10.74 11.55
N ALA A 62 17.63 -11.85 11.18
CA ALA A 62 18.13 -11.89 9.85
C ALA A 62 16.94 -11.36 9.03
N PHE A 63 16.97 -10.07 8.73
CA PHE A 63 16.39 -9.54 7.53
C PHE A 63 17.17 -10.31 6.45
N GLN A 64 16.82 -11.59 6.27
CA GLN A 64 16.55 -12.02 4.94
C GLN A 64 15.53 -10.99 4.50
N ASN A 65 16.00 -10.00 3.75
CA ASN A 65 15.19 -9.16 2.88
C ASN A 65 14.46 -10.10 1.92
N ARG A 66 13.55 -10.94 2.44
CA ARG A 66 12.33 -11.20 1.73
C ARG A 66 11.58 -9.90 1.90
N GLU A 67 11.89 -8.97 1.00
CA GLU A 67 10.97 -7.87 0.74
C GLU A 67 9.63 -8.56 0.54
N ILE A 68 8.72 -8.43 1.52
CA ILE A 68 7.34 -8.80 1.30
C ILE A 68 6.86 -7.76 0.29
N SER A 69 7.03 -8.10 -0.98
CA SER A 69 6.78 -7.22 -2.09
C SER A 69 5.41 -7.59 -2.65
N ASN A 70 4.50 -6.63 -2.57
CA ASN A 70 3.28 -6.65 -3.36
C ASN A 70 3.55 -5.76 -4.57
N ASN A 71 3.89 -6.37 -5.70
CA ASN A 71 4.13 -5.66 -6.93
C ASN A 71 2.84 -5.62 -7.77
N LEU A 72 2.30 -4.42 -7.96
CA LEU A 72 1.14 -4.17 -8.82
C LEU A 72 1.63 -3.65 -10.17
N GLN A 73 1.16 -4.27 -11.25
CA GLN A 73 1.56 -3.91 -12.60
C GLN A 73 0.37 -3.81 -13.55
N LEU A 74 0.32 -2.70 -14.29
CA LEU A 74 -0.52 -2.57 -15.48
C LEU A 74 0.29 -2.99 -16.72
N PRO A 75 -0.32 -3.70 -17.67
CA PRO A 75 0.35 -4.10 -18.90
C PRO A 75 0.57 -2.88 -19.82
N SER A 76 1.61 -2.95 -20.63
CA SER A 76 1.74 -2.07 -21.78
C SER A 76 0.91 -2.62 -22.94
N ILE A 77 -0.18 -1.94 -23.27
CA ILE A 77 -1.07 -2.33 -24.37
C ILE A 77 -1.05 -1.27 -25.47
N HIS A 78 -1.14 -1.72 -26.72
CA HIS A 78 -1.32 -0.85 -27.87
C HIS A 78 -2.79 -0.88 -28.26
N LEU A 79 -3.40 0.30 -28.31
CA LEU A 79 -4.82 0.45 -28.57
C LEU A 79 -5.04 0.91 -30.01
N GLN A 80 -6.03 0.31 -30.68
CA GLN A 80 -6.53 0.80 -31.96
C GLN A 80 -7.78 1.67 -31.74
N GLU A 81 -8.10 2.53 -32.70
CA GLU A 81 -9.31 3.35 -32.64
C GLU A 81 -10.58 2.50 -32.76
N ASN A 82 -11.66 2.94 -32.11
CA ASN A 82 -12.97 2.27 -32.12
C ASN A 82 -12.94 0.80 -31.67
N GLN A 83 -12.04 0.46 -30.75
CA GLN A 83 -11.87 -0.88 -30.20
C GLN A 83 -12.44 -0.95 -28.79
N GLN A 84 -13.04 -2.09 -28.46
CA GLN A 84 -13.33 -2.48 -27.08
C GLN A 84 -12.42 -3.65 -26.69
N GLY A 85 -12.05 -3.71 -25.41
CA GLY A 85 -11.21 -4.80 -24.93
C GLY A 85 -11.05 -4.77 -23.42
N THR A 86 -10.13 -5.61 -22.95
CA THR A 86 -9.78 -5.70 -21.53
C THR A 86 -8.27 -5.66 -21.30
N PHE A 87 -7.88 -5.25 -20.10
CA PHE A 87 -6.52 -5.47 -19.60
C PHE A 87 -6.54 -5.77 -18.11
N GLY A 88 -5.62 -6.63 -17.66
CA GLY A 88 -5.51 -7.02 -16.26
C GLY A 88 -4.68 -6.05 -15.42
N LEU A 89 -4.95 -5.99 -14.12
CA LEU A 89 -4.00 -5.50 -13.11
C LEU A 89 -3.39 -6.72 -12.43
N THR A 90 -2.11 -6.96 -12.71
CA THR A 90 -1.34 -8.06 -12.14
C THR A 90 -0.89 -7.72 -10.73
N LEU A 91 -1.10 -8.64 -9.79
CA LEU A 91 -0.46 -8.61 -8.47
C LEU A 91 0.53 -9.78 -8.38
N SER A 92 1.78 -9.45 -8.09
CA SER A 92 2.79 -10.42 -7.64
C SER A 92 3.01 -10.24 -6.15
N ASN A 93 2.68 -11.25 -5.34
CA ASN A 93 2.77 -11.20 -3.89
C ASN A 93 3.32 -12.50 -3.28
N ASP A 94 4.19 -12.35 -2.30
CA ASP A 94 4.79 -13.45 -1.53
C ASP A 94 4.03 -13.76 -0.23
N THR A 95 3.01 -12.99 0.12
CA THR A 95 2.13 -13.22 1.27
C THR A 95 0.68 -12.94 0.91
N PRO A 96 -0.31 -13.63 1.52
CA PRO A 96 -1.72 -13.38 1.24
C PRO A 96 -2.13 -11.92 1.47
N VAL A 97 -3.00 -11.39 0.61
CA VAL A 97 -3.50 -10.00 0.67
C VAL A 97 -5.01 -9.99 0.93
N ALA A 98 -5.44 -9.36 2.01
CA ALA A 98 -6.86 -9.41 2.44
C ALA A 98 -7.80 -8.50 1.64
N SER A 99 -7.30 -7.39 1.12
CA SER A 99 -8.07 -6.39 0.38
C SER A 99 -7.12 -5.43 -0.34
N GLY A 100 -7.67 -4.59 -1.21
CA GLY A 100 -6.91 -3.51 -1.82
C GLY A 100 -7.78 -2.38 -2.34
N GLN A 101 -7.12 -1.25 -2.52
CA GLN A 101 -7.67 -0.07 -3.15
C GLN A 101 -6.70 0.37 -4.24
N PHE A 102 -7.23 0.62 -5.43
CA PHE A 102 -6.45 1.01 -6.59
C PHE A 102 -7.00 2.30 -7.17
N LYS A 103 -6.13 3.26 -7.41
CA LYS A 103 -6.45 4.53 -8.05
C LYS A 103 -5.45 4.81 -9.15
N PHE A 104 -5.93 5.13 -10.35
CA PHE A 104 -5.09 5.63 -11.43
C PHE A 104 -5.78 6.75 -12.18
N ILE A 105 -4.97 7.55 -12.85
CA ILE A 105 -5.40 8.70 -13.65
C ILE A 105 -4.87 8.51 -15.06
N TYR A 106 -5.66 8.96 -16.05
CA TYR A 106 -5.23 8.96 -17.43
C TYR A 106 -5.81 10.18 -18.16
N SER A 107 -5.16 10.59 -19.25
CA SER A 107 -5.62 11.72 -20.05
C SER A 107 -6.93 11.37 -20.74
N SER A 108 -7.95 12.22 -20.64
CA SER A 108 -9.22 12.01 -21.36
C SER A 108 -9.11 12.29 -22.87
N SER A 109 -8.02 12.92 -23.32
CA SER A 109 -7.86 13.33 -24.73
C SER A 109 -7.28 12.23 -25.63
N ILE A 110 -6.79 11.11 -25.09
CA ILE A 110 -6.22 10.00 -25.88
C ILE A 110 -7.28 9.04 -26.45
N GLY A 111 -8.56 9.43 -26.40
CA GLY A 111 -9.67 8.62 -26.90
C GLY A 111 -9.98 7.37 -26.09
N LEU A 112 -9.32 7.14 -24.94
CA LEU A 112 -9.54 6.01 -24.04
C LEU A 112 -10.69 6.28 -23.06
N ASP A 113 -11.57 5.30 -22.90
CA ASP A 113 -12.61 5.27 -21.88
C ASP A 113 -12.56 3.95 -21.11
N ILE A 114 -12.26 4.00 -19.81
CA ILE A 114 -12.41 2.84 -18.92
C ILE A 114 -13.87 2.76 -18.46
N THR A 115 -14.54 1.68 -18.82
CA THR A 115 -16.00 1.53 -18.68
C THR A 115 -16.39 0.69 -17.47
N GLY A 116 -15.47 -0.10 -16.91
CA GLY A 116 -15.74 -0.89 -15.72
C GLY A 116 -14.55 -1.75 -15.29
N VAL A 117 -14.80 -2.60 -14.30
CA VAL A 117 -13.83 -3.58 -13.79
C VAL A 117 -14.56 -4.86 -13.38
N SER A 118 -13.93 -6.01 -13.54
CA SER A 118 -14.35 -7.30 -13.02
C SER A 118 -13.27 -7.92 -12.14
N LEU A 119 -13.71 -8.85 -11.29
CA LEU A 119 -12.83 -9.69 -10.50
C LEU A 119 -12.33 -10.86 -11.35
N THR A 120 -11.19 -11.41 -10.96
CA THR A 120 -10.57 -12.58 -11.63
C THR A 120 -10.69 -13.81 -10.74
N ASP A 121 -10.17 -14.96 -11.18
CA ASP A 121 -10.16 -16.17 -10.36
C ASP A 121 -9.46 -15.98 -9.00
N ARG A 122 -8.45 -15.11 -8.91
CA ARG A 122 -7.72 -14.83 -7.65
C ARG A 122 -8.49 -13.94 -6.67
N THR A 123 -9.54 -13.28 -7.16
CA THR A 123 -10.38 -12.38 -6.37
C THR A 123 -11.86 -12.74 -6.49
N LYS A 124 -12.21 -13.94 -6.96
CA LYS A 124 -13.60 -14.35 -7.22
C LYS A 124 -14.52 -14.29 -6.00
N ASP A 125 -13.95 -14.43 -4.80
CA ASP A 125 -14.66 -14.40 -3.51
C ASP A 125 -14.64 -13.00 -2.86
N PHE A 126 -14.30 -11.97 -3.64
CA PHE A 126 -14.26 -10.57 -3.23
C PHE A 126 -15.51 -9.85 -3.76
N GLU A 127 -15.74 -8.67 -3.21
CA GLU A 127 -16.59 -7.66 -3.81
C GLU A 127 -15.72 -6.57 -4.40
N THR A 128 -16.21 -5.90 -5.46
CA THR A 128 -15.55 -4.77 -6.08
C THR A 128 -16.48 -3.58 -6.22
N SER A 129 -15.95 -2.37 -6.08
CA SER A 129 -16.62 -1.14 -6.47
C SER A 129 -15.79 -0.40 -7.50
N PHE A 130 -16.46 0.20 -8.47
CA PHE A 130 -15.85 0.99 -9.53
C PHE A 130 -16.43 2.40 -9.50
N VAL A 131 -15.57 3.39 -9.37
CA VAL A 131 -15.94 4.80 -9.46
C VAL A 131 -15.06 5.47 -10.49
N LYS A 132 -15.69 6.07 -11.49
CA LYS A 132 -15.02 6.95 -12.44
C LYS A 132 -15.30 8.41 -12.09
N GLY A 133 -14.27 9.10 -11.64
CA GLY A 133 -14.28 10.53 -11.36
C GLY A 133 -13.97 11.36 -12.60
N LYS A 134 -14.62 12.52 -12.69
CA LYS A 134 -14.28 13.60 -13.64
C LYS A 134 -14.23 14.93 -12.87
N SER A 135 -13.18 15.09 -12.07
CA SER A 135 -12.92 16.38 -11.39
C SER A 135 -12.38 17.43 -12.37
N ASP A 136 -11.71 16.99 -13.43
CA ASP A 136 -11.17 17.80 -14.52
C ASP A 136 -11.59 17.19 -15.88
N PRO A 137 -12.10 17.96 -16.85
CA PRO A 137 -12.45 17.42 -18.17
C PRO A 137 -11.27 16.82 -18.95
N SER A 138 -10.03 17.22 -18.64
CA SER A 138 -8.81 16.74 -19.31
C SER A 138 -8.26 15.43 -18.73
N VAL A 139 -8.74 14.99 -17.56
CA VAL A 139 -8.26 13.80 -16.85
C VAL A 139 -9.43 12.92 -16.42
N SER A 140 -9.30 11.63 -16.65
CA SER A 140 -10.20 10.63 -16.07
C SER A 140 -9.52 9.98 -14.87
N GLU A 141 -10.24 9.92 -13.75
CA GLU A 141 -9.78 9.26 -12.54
C GLU A 141 -10.57 7.98 -12.33
N ILE A 142 -9.89 6.86 -12.12
CA ILE A 142 -10.50 5.58 -11.82
C ILE A 142 -10.13 5.19 -10.39
N PHE A 143 -11.15 4.83 -9.63
CA PHE A 143 -11.03 4.33 -8.28
C PHE A 143 -11.71 2.97 -8.18
N VAL A 144 -10.98 1.99 -7.67
CA VAL A 144 -11.48 0.64 -7.43
C VAL A 144 -11.18 0.24 -5.99
N LEU A 145 -12.20 -0.26 -5.30
CA LEU A 145 -12.05 -0.92 -4.00
C LEU A 145 -12.42 -2.38 -4.18
N PHE A 146 -11.59 -3.30 -3.69
CA PHE A 146 -11.92 -4.71 -3.63
C PHE A 146 -11.59 -5.32 -2.27
N TYR A 147 -12.52 -6.11 -1.73
CA TYR A 147 -12.41 -6.68 -0.39
C TYR A 147 -13.26 -7.95 -0.24
N SER A 148 -12.90 -8.85 0.66
CA SER A 148 -13.74 -10.00 1.02
C SER A 148 -14.57 -9.73 2.28
N LYS A 149 -15.87 -10.03 2.25
CA LYS A 149 -16.73 -10.02 3.44
C LYS A 149 -16.55 -11.26 4.33
N ASN A 150 -16.02 -12.35 3.76
CA ASN A 150 -15.90 -13.65 4.42
C ASN A 150 -14.49 -13.92 4.93
N GLY A 151 -13.60 -12.91 4.89
CA GLY A 151 -12.20 -13.05 5.31
C GLY A 151 -11.32 -13.83 4.33
N ALA A 152 -11.76 -14.00 3.07
CA ALA A 152 -10.91 -14.55 2.04
C ALA A 152 -9.72 -13.61 1.77
N ALA A 153 -8.59 -14.19 1.38
CA ALA A 153 -7.40 -13.45 0.98
C ALA A 153 -7.04 -13.83 -0.46
N ILE A 154 -6.38 -12.91 -1.15
CA ILE A 154 -5.70 -13.20 -2.41
C ILE A 154 -4.49 -14.04 -2.06
N ASP A 155 -4.47 -15.29 -2.51
CA ASP A 155 -3.37 -16.22 -2.28
C ASP A 155 -2.05 -15.69 -2.84
N GLN A 156 -0.93 -16.31 -2.47
CA GLN A 156 0.38 -15.99 -3.03
C GLN A 156 0.42 -16.32 -4.53
N GLY A 157 1.19 -15.55 -5.30
CA GLY A 157 1.37 -15.79 -6.73
C GLY A 157 1.47 -14.51 -7.56
N SER A 158 1.56 -14.70 -8.88
CA SER A 158 1.68 -13.62 -9.87
C SER A 158 0.67 -13.84 -10.99
N SER A 159 -0.43 -13.11 -10.94
CA SER A 159 -1.44 -13.03 -12.01
C SER A 159 -2.38 -11.87 -11.75
N ASP A 160 -3.29 -11.64 -12.69
CA ASP A 160 -4.29 -10.60 -12.58
C ASP A 160 -5.21 -10.82 -11.38
N ILE A 161 -5.55 -9.70 -10.72
CA ILE A 161 -6.49 -9.63 -9.60
C ILE A 161 -7.73 -8.79 -9.95
N LEU A 162 -7.64 -7.98 -10.99
CA LEU A 162 -8.74 -7.20 -11.56
C LEU A 162 -8.58 -7.20 -13.09
N GLU A 163 -9.70 -7.16 -13.80
CA GLU A 163 -9.73 -6.96 -15.25
C GLU A 163 -10.53 -5.69 -15.57
N PHE A 164 -9.91 -4.74 -16.27
CA PHE A 164 -10.52 -3.47 -16.65
C PHE A 164 -11.09 -3.55 -18.05
N TYR A 165 -12.33 -3.09 -18.23
CA TYR A 165 -12.95 -2.93 -19.54
C TYR A 165 -12.64 -1.55 -20.09
N TYR A 166 -12.29 -1.48 -21.37
CA TYR A 166 -12.08 -0.23 -22.06
C TYR A 166 -12.81 -0.16 -23.39
N GLN A 167 -13.05 1.07 -23.82
CA GLN A 167 -13.46 1.44 -25.16
C GLN A 167 -12.57 2.58 -25.65
N THR A 168 -12.13 2.53 -26.90
CA THR A 168 -11.50 3.64 -27.58
C THR A 168 -12.46 4.26 -28.59
N ASN A 169 -12.34 5.56 -28.79
CA ASN A 169 -13.08 6.31 -29.81
C ASN A 169 -12.07 6.99 -30.76
N ASN A 170 -12.52 7.41 -31.94
CA ASN A 170 -11.70 8.26 -32.81
C ASN A 170 -11.17 9.47 -32.03
N CYS A 171 -9.85 9.65 -32.06
CA CYS A 171 -9.23 10.87 -31.58
C CYS A 171 -9.47 11.94 -32.65
N ALA A 172 -10.23 12.99 -32.32
CA ALA A 172 -10.46 14.13 -33.21
C ALA A 172 -9.20 15.00 -33.31
#